data_AF-A0A0B5GQL6-F1
#
_entry.id   AF-A0A0B5GQL6-F1
#
_cell.length_a   1.000
_cell.length_b   1.000
_cell.length_c   1.000
_cell.angle_alpha   90.00
_cell.angle_beta   90.00
_cell.angle_gamma   90.00
#
_symmetry.space_group_name_H-M   'P 1'
#
loop_
_entity.id
_entity.type
_entity.pdbx_description
1 polymer ?
#
loop_
_entity_poly.entity_id
_entity_poly.type
_entity_poly.pdbx_seq_one_letter_code
_entity_poly.pdbx_strand_id
1 'polypeptide(L)'
;MNNIKYYIGLVLAVAVLFTSCQEDDTSIGDIVTPTNVTISAEIVGVDADNPYGDGSGVVNFTSTADNEITYQFNFGDGKTDVAPSGEIEHRFTTTGINTYTVVVNAVGTGGVKSSTAMEVEVYSSFSDVEAEDFLSGELVGDSKTWYWAADIPLHVGLGPIEDDYGNGEFAYEAWWGSILAWDEEKYCMYSDEFVFTRTEEGLTFEQTAGLAFIPGAYGDEIGVTGDTCYDETVATTMYGVKTVSFLPSTSKAALEGSYNDEAYRGTAFEISDGGFMGWYVGASSYDIISVTENTLRVRIIQPGFGAWYQVFTSSKPVEGEVDFESEFNDLVWSDEFDTDGAPDATNWTYDTGAGGWGNQELQTYTDDASNVIVEDGVLKITAIKDGDTYTSTRLKSQGLQSFKYGRVEAYAKLPASQGTWPAIWMLGSNFDTVGWPSCGEIDIMEQTGADKETSLGTFHWLDVSSSTNASYGETLAVSDMTSEFHLYTLEWSEEHLIILVDNVEVVTLTNSDDLPFYDKNFFMILNVAMGGSLGGDVDPDFTQDSMEIDYVRVYQ
;
A
#
# COMPACT_ATOMS: atom_id res chain seq x y z
N MET A 1 -81.76 -19.37 -16.85
CA MET A 1 -81.28 -19.34 -15.45
C MET A 1 -80.29 -20.48 -15.22
N ASN A 2 -79.14 -20.48 -15.90
CA ASN A 2 -78.26 -21.65 -15.97
C ASN A 2 -76.86 -21.51 -15.33
N ASN A 3 -76.53 -20.39 -14.69
CA ASN A 3 -75.15 -20.19 -14.21
C ASN A 3 -74.99 -20.18 -12.68
N ILE A 4 -76.04 -20.34 -11.88
CA ILE A 4 -75.92 -20.26 -10.40
C ILE A 4 -75.15 -21.43 -9.76
N LYS A 5 -75.09 -22.60 -10.42
CA LYS A 5 -74.41 -23.79 -9.87
C LYS A 5 -72.87 -23.69 -9.95
N TYR A 6 -72.32 -22.94 -10.91
CA TYR A 6 -70.88 -22.80 -11.07
C TYR A 6 -70.28 -21.75 -10.11
N TYR A 7 -71.05 -20.72 -9.74
CA TYR A 7 -70.59 -19.73 -8.76
C TYR A 7 -70.63 -20.25 -7.31
N ILE A 8 -71.57 -21.15 -6.96
CA ILE A 8 -71.62 -21.74 -5.62
C ILE A 8 -70.48 -22.75 -5.41
N GLY A 9 -70.07 -23.49 -6.46
CA GLY A 9 -68.91 -24.38 -6.39
C GLY A 9 -67.58 -23.65 -6.28
N LEU A 10 -67.43 -22.52 -6.99
CA LEU A 10 -66.22 -21.68 -6.91
C LEU A 10 -66.11 -20.95 -5.56
N VAL A 11 -67.23 -20.48 -4.99
CA VAL A 11 -67.24 -19.83 -3.67
C VAL A 11 -67.00 -20.83 -2.53
N LEU A 12 -67.47 -22.09 -2.64
CA LEU A 12 -67.11 -23.13 -1.66
C LEU A 12 -65.65 -23.60 -1.81
N ALA A 13 -65.10 -23.65 -3.02
CA ALA A 13 -63.70 -24.02 -3.24
C ALA A 13 -62.71 -22.92 -2.80
N VAL A 14 -63.10 -21.64 -2.95
CA VAL A 14 -62.31 -20.50 -2.45
C VAL A 14 -62.45 -20.34 -0.93
N ALA A 15 -63.61 -20.66 -0.33
CA ALA A 15 -63.77 -20.64 1.13
C ALA A 15 -62.94 -21.74 1.85
N VAL A 16 -62.62 -22.85 1.18
CA VAL A 16 -61.74 -23.92 1.72
C VAL A 16 -60.25 -23.59 1.55
N LEU A 17 -59.89 -22.62 0.69
CA LEU A 17 -58.50 -22.15 0.54
C LEU A 17 -58.11 -21.05 1.53
N PHE A 18 -59.07 -20.45 2.25
CA PHE A 18 -58.79 -19.46 3.31
C PHE A 18 -58.77 -20.06 4.74
N THR A 19 -58.89 -21.38 4.89
CA THR A 19 -58.83 -22.06 6.21
C THR A 19 -57.61 -22.97 6.37
N SER A 20 -56.59 -22.79 5.53
CA SER A 20 -55.29 -23.50 5.65
C SER A 20 -54.16 -22.55 6.05
N CYS A 21 -54.45 -21.57 6.91
CA CYS A 21 -53.46 -21.14 7.89
C CYS A 21 -53.78 -21.96 9.14
N GLN A 22 -53.16 -23.14 9.28
CA GLN A 22 -52.84 -23.56 10.64
C GLN A 22 -51.84 -22.51 11.12
N GLU A 23 -52.24 -21.71 12.10
CA GLU A 23 -51.25 -21.16 13.02
C GLU A 23 -50.57 -22.41 13.58
N ASP A 24 -49.35 -22.69 13.12
CA ASP A 24 -48.45 -23.56 13.86
C ASP A 24 -48.18 -22.82 15.17
N ASP A 25 -49.08 -23.01 16.13
CA ASP A 25 -48.86 -22.76 17.55
C ASP A 25 -47.68 -23.66 17.94
N THR A 26 -46.48 -23.17 17.64
CA THR A 26 -45.23 -23.75 18.11
C THR A 26 -45.22 -23.48 19.60
N SER A 27 -45.85 -24.38 20.36
CA SER A 27 -45.75 -24.36 21.80
C SER A 27 -44.27 -24.57 22.11
N ILE A 28 -43.57 -23.50 22.51
CA ILE A 28 -42.30 -23.61 23.19
C ILE A 28 -42.57 -24.60 24.33
N GLY A 29 -41.81 -25.70 24.37
CA GLY A 29 -41.91 -26.68 25.47
C GLY A 29 -41.71 -25.99 26.81
N ASP A 30 -41.87 -26.72 27.92
CA ASP A 30 -41.73 -26.11 29.25
C ASP A 30 -40.44 -25.28 29.35
N ILE A 31 -40.57 -24.02 29.77
CA ILE A 31 -39.45 -23.12 30.02
C ILE A 31 -38.78 -23.61 31.32
N VAL A 32 -37.73 -24.40 31.17
CA VAL A 32 -36.98 -24.97 32.28
C VAL A 32 -35.70 -24.15 32.49
N THR A 33 -35.58 -23.57 33.69
CA THR A 33 -34.36 -22.84 34.08
C THR A 33 -33.27 -23.84 34.46
N PRO A 34 -32.05 -23.71 33.92
CA PRO A 34 -30.95 -24.60 34.29
C PRO A 34 -30.64 -24.52 35.78
N THR A 35 -30.20 -25.62 36.38
CA THR A 35 -29.82 -25.69 37.80
C THR A 35 -28.46 -26.34 37.99
N ASN A 36 -27.89 -26.24 39.19
CA ASN A 36 -26.62 -26.89 39.55
C ASN A 36 -25.45 -26.51 38.61
N VAL A 37 -25.41 -25.25 38.19
CA VAL A 37 -24.34 -24.76 37.31
C VAL A 37 -23.02 -24.76 38.06
N THR A 38 -22.04 -25.49 37.55
CA THR A 38 -20.66 -25.55 38.04
C THR A 38 -19.71 -25.13 36.95
N ILE A 39 -18.55 -24.60 37.33
CA ILE A 39 -17.41 -24.35 36.45
C ILE A 39 -16.14 -24.84 37.13
N SER A 40 -15.24 -25.44 36.36
CA SER A 40 -13.86 -25.74 36.74
C SER A 40 -12.91 -25.25 35.67
N ALA A 41 -11.68 -24.93 36.07
CA ALA A 41 -10.60 -24.50 35.20
C ALA A 41 -9.35 -25.36 35.45
N GLU A 42 -8.69 -25.75 34.36
CA GLU A 42 -7.38 -26.40 34.36
C GLU A 42 -6.41 -25.50 33.59
N ILE A 43 -5.52 -24.81 34.32
CA ILE A 43 -4.49 -23.97 33.72
C ILE A 43 -3.39 -24.89 33.18
N VAL A 44 -3.04 -24.72 31.91
CA VAL A 44 -2.04 -25.55 31.23
C VAL A 44 -0.65 -25.32 31.81
N GLY A 45 0.09 -26.40 32.04
CA GLY A 45 1.47 -26.34 32.51
C GLY A 45 1.66 -26.08 34.01
N VAL A 46 0.59 -26.18 34.82
CA VAL A 46 0.73 -26.05 36.28
C VAL A 46 1.53 -27.18 36.89
N ASP A 47 2.59 -26.84 37.60
CA ASP A 47 3.38 -27.75 38.43
C ASP A 47 3.88 -27.04 39.72
N ALA A 48 4.82 -27.67 40.43
CA ALA A 48 5.34 -27.13 41.69
C ALA A 48 6.16 -25.84 41.52
N ASP A 49 6.76 -25.64 40.34
CA ASP A 49 7.61 -24.48 40.02
C ASP A 49 6.81 -23.40 39.26
N ASN A 50 5.71 -23.78 38.59
CA ASN A 50 4.86 -22.92 37.78
C ASN A 50 3.39 -22.95 38.27
N PRO A 51 3.08 -22.32 39.43
CA PRO A 51 1.74 -22.40 40.03
C PRO A 51 0.63 -21.73 39.21
N TYR A 52 0.99 -20.89 38.22
CA TYR A 52 0.08 -20.10 37.39
C TYR A 52 0.10 -20.50 35.91
N GLY A 53 0.69 -21.67 35.61
CA GLY A 53 0.85 -22.19 34.25
C GLY A 53 2.25 -21.97 33.67
N ASP A 54 2.50 -22.57 32.51
CA ASP A 54 3.79 -22.56 31.82
C ASP A 54 4.12 -21.27 31.04
N GLY A 55 3.27 -20.25 31.17
CA GLY A 55 3.39 -18.99 30.41
C GLY A 55 2.63 -18.98 29.09
N SER A 56 1.98 -20.09 28.70
CA SER A 56 1.11 -20.12 27.53
C SER A 56 -0.15 -19.25 27.69
N GLY A 57 -0.58 -19.00 28.94
CA GLY A 57 -1.84 -18.34 29.22
C GLY A 57 -3.08 -19.20 28.93
N VAL A 58 -2.92 -20.49 28.59
CA VAL A 58 -4.02 -21.37 28.19
C VAL A 58 -4.71 -21.98 29.41
N VAL A 59 -6.05 -21.94 29.40
CA VAL A 59 -6.90 -22.52 30.43
C VAL A 59 -8.03 -23.33 29.78
N ASN A 60 -8.16 -24.59 30.20
CA ASN A 60 -9.27 -25.46 29.81
C ASN A 60 -10.40 -25.32 30.83
N PHE A 61 -11.57 -24.86 30.38
CA PHE A 61 -12.77 -24.73 31.19
C PHE A 61 -13.71 -25.90 30.95
N THR A 62 -14.34 -26.36 32.03
CA THR A 62 -15.43 -27.35 31.98
C THR A 62 -16.58 -26.85 32.84
N SER A 63 -17.77 -26.78 32.25
CA SER A 63 -19.00 -26.41 32.92
C SER A 63 -20.04 -27.51 32.82
N THR A 64 -20.82 -27.68 33.89
CA THR A 64 -21.95 -28.62 33.93
C THR A 64 -23.16 -27.95 34.56
N ALA A 65 -24.36 -28.38 34.19
CA ALA A 65 -25.64 -27.93 34.69
C ALA A 65 -26.67 -29.05 34.46
N ASP A 66 -27.86 -28.89 35.02
CA ASP A 66 -29.03 -29.67 34.65
C ASP A 66 -29.98 -28.81 33.80
N ASN A 67 -30.58 -29.40 32.77
CA ASN A 67 -31.59 -28.78 31.89
C ASN A 67 -31.09 -27.59 31.05
N GLU A 68 -29.80 -27.56 30.77
CA GLU A 68 -29.16 -26.68 29.81
C GLU A 68 -29.27 -27.21 28.37
N ILE A 69 -29.11 -26.28 27.44
CA ILE A 69 -28.99 -26.52 26.00
C ILE A 69 -27.60 -26.08 25.52
N THR A 70 -27.02 -25.07 26.15
CA THR A 70 -25.68 -24.57 25.85
C THR A 70 -25.10 -23.75 27.01
N TYR A 71 -23.80 -23.46 26.94
CA TYR A 71 -23.09 -22.59 27.87
C TYR A 71 -22.54 -21.37 27.15
N GLN A 72 -22.65 -20.19 27.76
CA GLN A 72 -22.03 -18.95 27.30
C GLN A 72 -20.99 -18.49 28.32
N PHE A 73 -19.74 -18.40 27.91
CA PHE A 73 -18.61 -17.97 28.72
C PHE A 73 -18.30 -16.50 28.47
N ASN A 74 -17.98 -15.78 29.55
CA ASN A 74 -17.29 -14.50 29.52
C ASN A 74 -16.02 -14.67 30.34
N PHE A 75 -14.87 -14.49 29.71
CA PHE A 75 -13.58 -14.84 30.31
C PHE A 75 -13.00 -13.72 31.19
N GLY A 76 -13.61 -12.53 31.19
CA GLY A 76 -13.17 -11.39 32.00
C GLY A 76 -12.03 -10.58 31.37
N ASP A 77 -11.60 -10.91 30.15
CA ASP A 77 -10.61 -10.20 29.34
C ASP A 77 -11.24 -9.50 28.12
N GLY A 78 -12.56 -9.31 28.16
CA GLY A 78 -13.35 -8.76 27.05
C GLY A 78 -13.86 -9.79 26.06
N LYS A 79 -13.38 -11.05 26.11
CA LYS A 79 -13.81 -12.11 25.19
C LYS A 79 -14.97 -12.94 25.75
N THR A 80 -15.84 -13.38 24.85
CA THR A 80 -16.96 -14.28 25.15
C THR A 80 -17.09 -15.35 24.08
N ASP A 81 -17.51 -16.55 24.47
CA ASP A 81 -17.73 -17.65 23.53
C ASP A 81 -18.84 -18.61 24.00
N VAL A 82 -19.31 -19.48 23.11
CA VAL A 82 -20.39 -20.44 23.34
C VAL A 82 -19.89 -21.87 23.16
N ALA A 83 -20.04 -22.69 24.19
CA ALA A 83 -19.65 -24.09 24.15
C ALA A 83 -20.83 -24.99 24.55
N PRO A 84 -21.56 -25.57 23.58
CA PRO A 84 -22.69 -26.47 23.88
C PRO A 84 -22.29 -27.70 24.69
N SER A 85 -21.04 -28.17 24.56
CA SER A 85 -20.48 -29.27 25.36
C SER A 85 -20.21 -28.91 26.82
N GLY A 86 -20.11 -27.61 27.13
CA GLY A 86 -19.59 -27.11 28.40
C GLY A 86 -18.07 -27.13 28.50
N GLU A 87 -17.37 -27.66 27.51
CA GLU A 87 -15.89 -27.70 27.45
C GLU A 87 -15.38 -26.67 26.45
N ILE A 88 -14.43 -25.83 26.87
CA ILE A 88 -13.81 -24.80 26.03
C ILE A 88 -12.39 -24.48 26.49
N GLU A 89 -11.48 -24.31 25.54
CA GLU A 89 -10.12 -23.79 25.77
C GLU A 89 -10.13 -22.27 25.55
N HIS A 90 -9.44 -21.52 26.42
CA HIS A 90 -9.25 -20.07 26.25
C HIS A 90 -7.81 -19.67 26.56
N ARG A 91 -7.27 -18.72 25.82
CA ARG A 91 -5.92 -18.17 26.03
C ARG A 91 -6.00 -16.72 26.49
N PHE A 92 -5.44 -16.45 27.67
CA PHE A 92 -5.22 -15.10 28.18
C PHE A 92 -3.89 -14.53 27.64
N THR A 93 -3.95 -13.36 27.01
CA THR A 93 -2.82 -12.75 26.27
C THR A 93 -2.15 -11.60 27.01
N THR A 94 -2.75 -11.07 28.08
CA THR A 94 -2.11 -10.03 28.90
C THR A 94 -0.88 -10.59 29.59
N THR A 95 0.29 -10.01 29.29
CA THR A 95 1.57 -10.49 29.82
C THR A 95 1.65 -10.35 31.35
N GLY A 96 2.39 -11.26 31.97
CA GLY A 96 2.50 -11.37 33.41
C GLY A 96 1.43 -12.26 34.04
N ILE A 97 1.30 -12.17 35.36
CA ILE A 97 0.31 -12.89 36.15
C ILE A 97 -0.90 -11.99 36.33
N ASN A 98 -2.03 -12.37 35.74
CA ASN A 98 -3.26 -11.58 35.76
C ASN A 98 -4.41 -12.41 36.33
N THR A 99 -5.33 -11.75 37.04
CA THR A 99 -6.53 -12.37 37.61
C THR A 99 -7.76 -12.02 36.79
N TYR A 100 -8.52 -13.03 36.40
CA TYR A 100 -9.72 -12.88 35.59
C TYR A 100 -10.93 -13.47 36.29
N THR A 101 -12.08 -12.79 36.22
CA THR A 101 -13.37 -13.31 36.68
C THR A 101 -14.11 -13.92 35.49
N VAL A 102 -14.12 -15.26 35.43
CA VAL A 102 -14.79 -16.02 34.38
C VAL A 102 -16.23 -16.28 34.81
N VAL A 103 -17.19 -15.83 34.00
CA VAL A 103 -18.62 -16.03 34.22
C VAL A 103 -19.15 -17.01 33.18
N VAL A 104 -19.78 -18.10 33.62
CA VAL A 104 -20.51 -19.01 32.73
C VAL A 104 -22.01 -18.89 32.95
N ASN A 105 -22.75 -18.82 31.85
CA ASN A 105 -24.20 -18.83 31.82
C ASN A 105 -24.67 -20.14 31.17
N ALA A 106 -25.29 -21.02 31.95
CA ALA A 106 -26.03 -22.16 31.40
C ALA A 106 -27.38 -21.66 30.87
N VAL A 107 -27.70 -21.97 29.61
CA VAL A 107 -28.91 -21.49 28.92
C VAL A 107 -29.88 -22.66 28.70
N GLY A 108 -31.11 -22.54 29.20
CA GLY A 108 -32.16 -23.56 29.07
C GLY A 108 -33.24 -23.19 28.06
N THR A 109 -34.31 -23.99 28.02
CA THR A 109 -35.44 -23.82 27.10
C THR A 109 -36.08 -22.44 27.24
N GLY A 110 -36.32 -21.75 26.12
CA GLY A 110 -36.88 -20.39 26.14
C GLY A 110 -35.87 -19.29 26.53
N GLY A 111 -34.57 -19.61 26.58
CA GLY A 111 -33.49 -18.64 26.79
C GLY A 111 -33.27 -18.22 28.25
N VAL A 112 -33.93 -18.88 29.20
CA VAL A 112 -33.69 -18.64 30.64
C VAL A 112 -32.28 -19.10 31.03
N LYS A 113 -31.60 -18.31 31.86
CA LYS A 113 -30.19 -18.52 32.21
C LYS A 113 -30.01 -18.69 33.71
N SER A 114 -29.07 -19.56 34.08
CA SER A 114 -28.47 -19.61 35.42
C SER A 114 -26.97 -19.43 35.28
N SER A 115 -26.38 -18.63 36.17
CA SER A 115 -24.98 -18.21 36.04
C SER A 115 -24.18 -18.57 37.28
N THR A 116 -22.89 -18.84 37.09
CA THR A 116 -21.89 -18.92 38.15
C THR A 116 -20.61 -18.26 37.66
N ALA A 117 -19.69 -17.95 38.58
CA ALA A 117 -18.42 -17.34 38.25
C ALA A 117 -17.28 -17.96 39.06
N MET A 118 -16.07 -17.88 38.51
CA MET A 118 -14.84 -18.24 39.22
C MET A 118 -13.73 -17.24 38.89
N GLU A 119 -12.80 -17.08 39.82
CA GLU A 119 -11.55 -16.36 39.54
C GLU A 119 -10.47 -17.36 39.11
N VAL A 120 -9.71 -16.98 38.09
CA VAL A 120 -8.50 -17.68 37.65
C VAL A 120 -7.33 -16.70 37.65
N GLU A 121 -6.18 -17.13 38.15
CA GLU A 121 -4.94 -16.35 38.12
C GLU A 121 -3.97 -17.05 37.15
N VAL A 122 -3.65 -16.40 36.04
CA VAL A 122 -3.02 -17.02 34.86
C VAL A 122 -1.75 -16.26 34.50
N TYR A 123 -0.67 -17.00 34.23
CA TYR A 123 0.57 -16.45 33.71
C TYR A 123 0.61 -16.56 32.18
N SER A 124 0.79 -15.42 31.51
CA SER A 124 1.08 -15.33 30.08
C SER A 124 2.43 -14.65 29.86
N SER A 125 3.28 -15.23 29.02
CA SER A 125 4.66 -14.73 28.80
C SER A 125 4.94 -14.27 27.38
N PHE A 126 4.00 -14.43 26.46
CA PHE A 126 4.22 -14.11 25.06
C PHE A 126 4.10 -12.60 24.82
N SER A 127 5.11 -12.01 24.19
CA SER A 127 5.09 -10.63 23.70
C SER A 127 5.91 -10.54 22.42
N ASP A 128 5.51 -9.69 21.50
CA ASP A 128 6.27 -9.40 20.30
C ASP A 128 6.39 -7.89 20.13
N VAL A 129 7.17 -7.26 21.03
CA VAL A 129 7.28 -5.81 21.14
C VAL A 129 7.73 -5.17 19.82
N GLU A 130 8.62 -5.82 19.08
CA GLU A 130 9.06 -5.31 17.78
C GLU A 130 7.92 -5.27 16.75
N ALA A 131 7.06 -6.30 16.70
CA ALA A 131 5.87 -6.25 15.83
C ALA A 131 4.88 -5.17 16.28
N GLU A 132 4.69 -5.05 17.60
CA GLU A 132 3.83 -4.02 18.17
C GLU A 132 4.36 -2.61 17.85
N ASP A 133 5.68 -2.41 17.89
CA ASP A 133 6.37 -1.15 17.58
C ASP A 133 6.19 -0.82 16.09
N PHE A 134 6.45 -1.77 15.20
CA PHE A 134 6.22 -1.55 13.77
C PHE A 134 4.77 -1.21 13.44
N LEU A 135 3.80 -1.86 14.10
CA LEU A 135 2.39 -1.65 13.82
C LEU A 135 1.88 -0.27 14.26
N SER A 136 2.46 0.37 15.28
CA SER A 136 1.84 1.52 15.95
C SER A 136 2.78 2.66 16.35
N GLY A 137 4.09 2.44 16.42
CA GLY A 137 5.07 3.29 17.08
C GLY A 137 5.44 2.79 18.49
N GLU A 138 6.53 3.32 19.04
CA GLU A 138 7.11 2.83 20.30
C GLU A 138 6.44 3.42 21.55
N LEU A 139 5.95 4.65 21.47
CA LEU A 139 5.49 5.43 22.62
C LEU A 139 3.97 5.36 22.79
N VAL A 140 3.51 5.45 24.03
CA VAL A 140 2.07 5.59 24.33
C VAL A 140 1.54 6.87 23.68
N GLY A 141 0.47 6.72 22.89
CA GLY A 141 -0.13 7.78 22.08
C GLY A 141 0.37 7.79 20.63
N ASP A 142 1.39 7.02 20.29
CA ASP A 142 1.77 6.81 18.89
C ASP A 142 0.67 6.05 18.16
N SER A 143 0.49 6.38 16.90
CA SER A 143 -0.44 5.72 16.01
C SER A 143 0.16 5.62 14.61
N LYS A 144 -0.11 4.51 13.92
CA LYS A 144 0.25 4.33 12.53
C LYS A 144 -0.97 3.85 11.74
N THR A 145 -1.15 4.46 10.58
CA THR A 145 -2.20 4.09 9.63
C THR A 145 -1.62 3.15 8.59
N TRP A 146 -2.34 2.07 8.31
CA TRP A 146 -2.04 1.11 7.28
C TRP A 146 -3.12 1.15 6.20
N TYR A 147 -2.72 0.87 4.98
CA TYR A 147 -3.55 0.87 3.78
C TYR A 147 -3.33 -0.44 3.04
N TRP A 148 -4.29 -0.88 2.25
CA TRP A 148 -4.02 -1.94 1.26
C TRP A 148 -2.85 -1.51 0.36
N ALA A 149 -1.88 -2.39 0.11
CA ALA A 149 -0.80 -2.15 -0.84
C ALA A 149 -1.30 -2.27 -2.29
N ALA A 150 -2.25 -1.41 -2.66
CA ALA A 150 -2.98 -1.48 -3.92
C ALA A 150 -2.08 -1.29 -5.15
N ASP A 151 -0.93 -0.63 -4.99
CA ASP A 151 0.06 -0.31 -6.00
C ASP A 151 0.96 -1.48 -6.43
N ILE A 152 0.91 -2.61 -5.72
CA ILE A 152 1.64 -3.83 -6.11
C ILE A 152 0.68 -4.94 -6.58
N PRO A 153 1.09 -5.78 -7.54
CA PRO A 153 0.36 -7.01 -7.82
C PRO A 153 0.36 -7.92 -6.59
N LEU A 154 -0.64 -8.79 -6.49
CA LEU A 154 -0.68 -9.88 -5.51
C LEU A 154 -0.66 -9.38 -4.04
N HIS A 155 -1.17 -8.17 -3.80
CA HIS A 155 -1.44 -7.64 -2.46
C HIS A 155 -2.59 -8.36 -1.75
N VAL A 156 -3.40 -9.12 -2.51
CA VAL A 156 -4.31 -10.14 -1.99
C VAL A 156 -4.06 -11.45 -2.74
N GLY A 157 -4.09 -12.57 -2.02
CA GLY A 157 -3.94 -13.91 -2.57
C GLY A 157 -4.78 -14.96 -1.82
N LEU A 158 -4.97 -16.12 -2.45
CA LEU A 158 -5.66 -17.27 -1.86
C LEU A 158 -4.80 -18.52 -1.97
N GLY A 159 -4.69 -19.24 -0.86
CA GLY A 159 -3.97 -20.51 -0.81
C GLY A 159 -4.51 -21.50 0.23
N PRO A 160 -3.90 -22.69 0.31
CA PRO A 160 -4.25 -23.71 1.29
C PRO A 160 -3.95 -23.27 2.72
N ILE A 161 -4.62 -23.93 3.68
CA ILE A 161 -4.37 -23.75 5.12
C ILE A 161 -3.13 -24.53 5.57
N GLU A 162 -2.94 -25.76 5.08
CA GLU A 162 -1.92 -26.71 5.59
C GLU A 162 -0.97 -27.31 4.54
N ASP A 163 -1.30 -27.21 3.25
CA ASP A 163 -0.47 -27.78 2.17
C ASP A 163 0.63 -26.79 1.73
N ASP A 164 1.88 -27.26 1.66
CA ASP A 164 3.07 -26.48 1.27
C ASP A 164 3.52 -26.78 -0.17
N TYR A 165 2.76 -27.59 -0.92
CA TYR A 165 3.08 -28.12 -2.25
C TYR A 165 4.51 -28.69 -2.43
N GLY A 166 5.20 -29.02 -1.33
CA GLY A 166 6.51 -29.64 -1.31
C GLY A 166 7.73 -28.72 -1.47
N ASN A 167 7.58 -27.38 -1.41
CA ASN A 167 8.70 -26.42 -1.47
C ASN A 167 8.87 -25.56 -0.20
N GLY A 168 8.07 -25.75 0.86
CA GLY A 168 8.17 -24.99 2.11
C GLY A 168 7.56 -23.59 2.04
N GLU A 169 7.10 -23.18 0.86
CA GLU A 169 6.32 -21.95 0.68
C GLU A 169 4.84 -22.32 0.71
N PHE A 170 4.18 -22.02 1.82
CA PHE A 170 2.73 -22.08 1.88
C PHE A 170 2.20 -21.08 0.86
N ALA A 171 1.47 -21.60 -0.13
CA ALA A 171 1.42 -20.95 -1.42
C ALA A 171 0.52 -19.71 -1.43
N TYR A 172 1.16 -18.59 -1.15
CA TYR A 172 0.71 -17.21 -1.11
C TYR A 172 -0.22 -16.83 -2.29
N GLU A 173 -0.05 -17.47 -3.45
CA GLU A 173 -0.83 -17.24 -4.69
C GLU A 173 -1.33 -18.54 -5.38
N ALA A 174 -1.25 -19.70 -4.73
CA ALA A 174 -1.45 -21.00 -5.40
C ALA A 174 -2.78 -21.11 -6.15
N TRP A 175 -3.84 -20.53 -5.60
CA TRP A 175 -5.18 -20.64 -6.17
C TRP A 175 -5.65 -19.35 -6.84
N TRP A 176 -4.99 -18.22 -6.55
CA TRP A 176 -5.36 -16.92 -7.06
C TRP A 176 -4.15 -15.98 -7.21
N GLY A 177 -3.42 -16.13 -8.32
CA GLY A 177 -2.18 -15.41 -8.62
C GLY A 177 -2.27 -14.45 -9.81
N SER A 178 -3.44 -13.85 -10.06
CA SER A 178 -3.66 -12.94 -11.20
C SER A 178 -4.09 -11.53 -10.79
N ILE A 179 -4.01 -11.19 -9.51
CA ILE A 179 -4.36 -9.86 -9.01
C ILE A 179 -3.24 -8.90 -9.38
N LEU A 180 -3.60 -7.86 -10.13
CA LEU A 180 -2.71 -6.78 -10.52
C LEU A 180 -2.80 -5.63 -9.51
N ALA A 181 -1.85 -4.70 -9.60
CA ALA A 181 -1.99 -3.42 -8.94
C ALA A 181 -3.31 -2.76 -9.37
N TRP A 182 -3.99 -2.11 -8.43
CA TRP A 182 -5.24 -1.39 -8.61
C TRP A 182 -6.36 -2.25 -9.24
N ASP A 183 -6.46 -3.52 -8.84
CA ASP A 183 -7.47 -4.46 -9.37
C ASP A 183 -8.90 -3.87 -9.25
N GLU A 184 -9.56 -3.72 -10.41
CA GLU A 184 -10.85 -3.00 -10.53
C GLU A 184 -11.97 -3.60 -9.67
N GLU A 185 -11.98 -4.92 -9.47
CA GLU A 185 -13.02 -5.60 -8.69
C GLU A 185 -12.94 -5.25 -7.20
N LYS A 186 -11.74 -4.95 -6.72
CA LYS A 186 -11.44 -4.67 -5.31
C LYS A 186 -11.26 -3.19 -5.03
N TYR A 187 -11.43 -2.33 -6.03
CA TYR A 187 -11.21 -0.89 -5.93
C TYR A 187 -11.88 -0.23 -4.71
N CYS A 188 -13.04 -0.75 -4.32
CA CYS A 188 -13.82 -0.28 -3.18
C CYS A 188 -13.10 -0.40 -1.82
N MET A 189 -12.14 -1.32 -1.66
CA MET A 189 -11.38 -1.49 -0.41
C MET A 189 -10.13 -0.60 -0.37
N TYR A 190 -9.64 -0.07 -1.49
CA TYR A 190 -8.40 0.75 -1.49
C TYR A 190 -8.54 2.13 -0.82
N SER A 191 -9.76 2.49 -0.41
CA SER A 191 -10.01 3.67 0.44
C SER A 191 -9.95 3.38 1.94
N ASP A 192 -9.76 2.12 2.34
CA ASP A 192 -9.73 1.70 3.74
C ASP A 192 -8.53 2.31 4.46
N GLU A 193 -8.73 2.67 5.73
CA GLU A 193 -7.68 3.18 6.61
C GLU A 193 -7.70 2.38 7.91
N PHE A 194 -6.59 1.71 8.22
CA PHE A 194 -6.45 0.81 9.36
C PHE A 194 -5.49 1.41 10.38
N VAL A 195 -6.03 1.93 11.48
CA VAL A 195 -5.23 2.65 12.47
C VAL A 195 -4.93 1.75 13.66
N PHE A 196 -3.64 1.49 13.89
CA PHE A 196 -3.17 0.90 15.14
C PHE A 196 -2.66 2.02 16.04
N THR A 197 -3.08 2.01 17.31
CA THR A 197 -2.68 3.02 18.30
C THR A 197 -2.12 2.36 19.55
N ARG A 198 -1.01 2.89 20.06
CA ARG A 198 -0.40 2.45 21.31
C ARG A 198 -1.01 3.13 22.52
N THR A 199 -1.45 2.31 23.46
CA THR A 199 -2.08 2.74 24.71
C THR A 199 -1.28 2.25 25.91
N GLU A 200 -1.65 2.69 27.12
CA GLU A 200 -1.05 2.17 28.35
C GLU A 200 -1.37 0.67 28.60
N GLU A 201 -2.45 0.16 27.98
CA GLU A 201 -2.97 -1.20 28.18
C GLU A 201 -2.63 -2.15 27.02
N GLY A 202 -1.87 -1.69 26.03
CA GLY A 202 -1.51 -2.44 24.81
C GLY A 202 -1.93 -1.71 23.53
N LEU A 203 -2.24 -2.46 22.49
CA LEU A 203 -2.63 -1.91 21.18
C LEU A 203 -4.14 -1.89 20.97
N THR A 204 -4.60 -0.84 20.32
CA THR A 204 -5.95 -0.76 19.76
C THR A 204 -5.93 -0.68 18.25
N PHE A 205 -6.99 -1.16 17.61
CA PHE A 205 -7.22 -1.11 16.18
C PHE A 205 -8.54 -0.41 15.86
N GLU A 206 -8.58 0.38 14.80
CA GLU A 206 -9.80 0.93 14.23
C GLU A 206 -9.68 1.00 12.71
N GLN A 207 -10.64 0.43 11.98
CA GLN A 207 -10.86 0.80 10.58
C GLN A 207 -11.60 2.14 10.59
N THR A 208 -11.00 3.22 10.08
CA THR A 208 -11.57 4.57 10.17
C THR A 208 -12.31 5.01 8.90
N ALA A 209 -12.07 4.31 7.78
CA ALA A 209 -12.68 4.60 6.49
C ALA A 209 -12.84 3.34 5.64
N GLY A 210 -13.60 3.50 4.56
CA GLY A 210 -13.74 2.50 3.51
C GLY A 210 -14.85 1.46 3.75
N LEU A 211 -14.74 0.32 3.08
CA LEU A 211 -15.76 -0.73 3.07
C LEU A 211 -15.12 -2.07 3.42
N ALA A 212 -15.93 -3.12 3.53
CA ALA A 212 -15.42 -4.48 3.68
C ALA A 212 -15.64 -5.26 2.38
N PHE A 213 -14.56 -5.73 1.76
CA PHE A 213 -14.64 -6.71 0.68
C PHE A 213 -15.04 -8.07 1.25
N ILE A 214 -16.06 -8.68 0.65
CA ILE A 214 -16.55 -10.01 0.99
C ILE A 214 -16.32 -10.91 -0.23
N PRO A 215 -15.41 -11.90 -0.16
CA PRO A 215 -15.27 -12.86 -1.24
C PRO A 215 -16.53 -13.73 -1.32
N GLY A 216 -16.95 -14.08 -2.54
CA GLY A 216 -18.19 -14.80 -2.81
C GLY A 216 -18.28 -16.14 -2.07
N ALA A 217 -17.14 -16.80 -1.84
CA ALA A 217 -17.05 -18.01 -1.03
C ALA A 217 -17.57 -17.82 0.40
N TYR A 218 -17.31 -16.67 1.03
CA TYR A 218 -17.86 -16.33 2.34
C TYR A 218 -19.22 -15.63 2.24
N GLY A 219 -19.44 -14.84 1.18
CA GLY A 219 -20.72 -14.17 0.93
C GLY A 219 -21.90 -15.15 0.95
N ASP A 220 -21.75 -16.30 0.29
CA ASP A 220 -22.76 -17.36 0.26
C ASP A 220 -23.12 -17.88 1.67
N GLU A 221 -22.17 -17.89 2.62
CA GLU A 221 -22.41 -18.34 4.00
C GLU A 221 -23.26 -17.36 4.80
N ILE A 222 -23.06 -16.06 4.58
CA ILE A 222 -23.78 -14.99 5.28
C ILE A 222 -25.01 -14.48 4.51
N GLY A 223 -25.32 -15.09 3.36
CA GLY A 223 -26.52 -14.80 2.57
C GLY A 223 -26.42 -13.55 1.69
N VAL A 224 -25.20 -13.14 1.33
CA VAL A 224 -24.93 -12.11 0.32
C VAL A 224 -24.28 -12.75 -0.91
N THR A 225 -24.26 -12.06 -2.04
CA THR A 225 -23.82 -12.67 -3.31
C THR A 225 -22.79 -11.81 -4.02
N GLY A 226 -21.75 -12.48 -4.52
CA GLY A 226 -20.70 -11.89 -5.34
C GLY A 226 -19.44 -11.54 -4.56
N ASP A 227 -18.35 -11.42 -5.30
CA ASP A 227 -17.08 -10.83 -4.85
C ASP A 227 -17.26 -9.31 -4.88
N THR A 228 -17.58 -8.69 -3.74
CA THR A 228 -17.90 -7.26 -3.69
C THR A 228 -17.78 -6.66 -2.30
N CYS A 229 -17.75 -5.33 -2.25
CA CYS A 229 -17.72 -4.60 -0.98
C CYS A 229 -19.11 -4.35 -0.41
N TYR A 230 -19.17 -4.37 0.91
CA TYR A 230 -20.34 -4.02 1.69
C TYR A 230 -19.98 -3.03 2.81
N ASP A 231 -20.98 -2.27 3.23
CA ASP A 231 -20.89 -1.32 4.33
C ASP A 231 -21.17 -1.99 5.70
N GLU A 232 -21.25 -1.17 6.75
CA GLU A 232 -21.49 -1.62 8.13
C GLU A 232 -22.86 -2.26 8.35
N THR A 233 -23.78 -2.21 7.37
CA THR A 233 -25.07 -2.90 7.47
C THR A 233 -24.94 -4.42 7.28
N VAL A 234 -23.89 -4.87 6.59
CA VAL A 234 -23.56 -6.29 6.40
C VAL A 234 -22.36 -6.67 7.26
N ALA A 235 -21.27 -5.90 7.17
CA ALA A 235 -20.04 -6.15 7.88
C ALA A 235 -20.01 -5.35 9.20
N THR A 236 -20.90 -5.75 10.09
CA THR A 236 -21.28 -4.99 11.30
C THR A 236 -20.18 -4.77 12.35
N THR A 237 -19.05 -5.47 12.23
CA THR A 237 -17.93 -5.42 13.19
C THR A 237 -16.73 -4.62 12.69
N MET A 238 -16.78 -4.04 11.47
CA MET A 238 -15.63 -3.34 10.86
C MET A 238 -15.22 -2.08 11.62
N TYR A 239 -16.19 -1.32 12.12
CA TYR A 239 -15.96 -0.01 12.74
C TYR A 239 -15.88 -0.06 14.26
N GLY A 240 -15.25 0.98 14.82
CA GLY A 240 -15.12 1.23 16.24
C GLY A 240 -13.87 0.60 16.84
N VAL A 241 -13.31 1.28 17.84
CA VAL A 241 -12.06 0.88 18.50
C VAL A 241 -12.15 -0.53 19.08
N LYS A 242 -11.18 -1.36 18.69
CA LYS A 242 -10.96 -2.75 19.14
C LYS A 242 -9.64 -2.88 19.88
N THR A 243 -9.54 -3.87 20.74
CA THR A 243 -8.27 -4.27 21.36
C THR A 243 -7.56 -5.27 20.44
N VAL A 244 -6.23 -5.14 20.34
CA VAL A 244 -5.36 -6.07 19.62
C VAL A 244 -4.58 -6.90 20.62
N SER A 245 -4.62 -8.22 20.47
CA SER A 245 -3.89 -9.17 21.32
C SER A 245 -2.89 -9.97 20.50
N PHE A 246 -1.66 -10.12 21.00
CA PHE A 246 -0.61 -10.90 20.36
C PHE A 246 -0.52 -12.29 20.98
N LEU A 247 -0.27 -13.30 20.16
CA LEU A 247 -0.14 -14.70 20.57
C LEU A 247 0.85 -15.43 19.66
N PRO A 248 1.48 -16.53 20.14
CA PRO A 248 2.25 -17.39 19.26
C PRO A 248 1.28 -18.01 18.24
N SER A 249 1.61 -17.91 16.95
CA SER A 249 0.83 -18.59 15.93
C SER A 249 0.98 -20.10 16.08
N THR A 250 -0.15 -20.81 16.00
CA THR A 250 -0.19 -22.28 16.03
C THR A 250 -0.43 -22.88 14.66
N SER A 251 -0.51 -22.06 13.63
CA SER A 251 -0.81 -22.55 12.29
C SER A 251 0.42 -23.23 11.70
N LYS A 252 0.20 -24.30 10.93
CA LYS A 252 1.29 -25.06 10.32
C LYS A 252 2.18 -24.16 9.46
N ALA A 253 1.59 -23.25 8.69
CA ALA A 253 2.32 -22.31 7.86
C ALA A 253 3.14 -21.28 8.64
N ALA A 254 2.71 -20.83 9.83
CA ALA A 254 3.55 -19.97 10.66
C ALA A 254 4.70 -20.73 11.33
N LEU A 255 4.54 -22.04 11.55
CA LEU A 255 5.55 -22.88 12.21
C LEU A 255 6.60 -23.45 11.22
N GLU A 256 6.19 -23.71 9.98
CA GLU A 256 6.99 -24.43 8.98
C GLU A 256 7.23 -23.61 7.70
N GLY A 257 6.52 -22.49 7.51
CA GLY A 257 6.52 -21.74 6.26
C GLY A 257 7.58 -20.65 6.16
N SER A 258 7.91 -20.32 4.93
CA SER A 258 8.77 -19.19 4.57
C SER A 258 8.19 -18.35 3.44
N TYR A 259 8.65 -17.10 3.35
CA TYR A 259 8.41 -16.18 2.23
C TYR A 259 9.76 -15.53 1.86
N ASN A 260 10.16 -15.60 0.58
CA ASN A 260 11.47 -15.15 0.10
C ASN A 260 12.63 -15.74 0.94
N ASP A 261 12.63 -17.06 1.15
CA ASP A 261 13.60 -17.79 1.96
C ASP A 261 13.68 -17.41 3.46
N GLU A 262 12.83 -16.50 3.94
CA GLU A 262 12.73 -16.11 5.35
C GLU A 262 11.54 -16.77 6.03
N ALA A 263 11.76 -17.34 7.22
CA ALA A 263 10.69 -17.97 8.00
C ALA A 263 9.60 -16.95 8.37
N TYR A 264 8.34 -17.40 8.44
CA TYR A 264 7.27 -16.55 8.97
C TYR A 264 7.60 -16.15 10.41
N ARG A 265 7.09 -14.99 10.84
CA ARG A 265 7.41 -14.41 12.15
C ARG A 265 7.07 -15.32 13.33
N GLY A 266 6.11 -16.24 13.16
CA GLY A 266 5.62 -17.13 14.23
C GLY A 266 4.70 -16.45 15.24
N THR A 267 4.36 -15.18 14.99
CA THR A 267 3.44 -14.36 15.79
C THR A 267 2.11 -14.21 15.06
N ALA A 268 1.01 -14.25 15.80
CA ALA A 268 -0.30 -13.86 15.32
C ALA A 268 -0.86 -12.72 16.18
N PHE A 269 -1.77 -11.94 15.61
CA PHE A 269 -2.58 -10.99 16.37
C PHE A 269 -4.06 -11.22 16.13
N GLU A 270 -4.86 -10.94 17.15
CA GLU A 270 -6.32 -11.03 17.11
C GLU A 270 -6.93 -9.67 17.38
N ILE A 271 -7.90 -9.28 16.56
CA ILE A 271 -8.71 -8.08 16.74
C ILE A 271 -10.00 -8.46 17.48
N SER A 272 -10.31 -7.78 18.58
CA SER A 272 -11.47 -8.09 19.42
C SER A 272 -12.82 -7.82 18.71
N ASP A 273 -13.91 -8.31 19.30
CA ASP A 273 -15.30 -8.16 18.80
C ASP A 273 -15.54 -8.60 17.35
N GLY A 274 -14.74 -9.55 16.86
CA GLY A 274 -14.81 -9.98 15.46
C GLY A 274 -14.38 -8.88 14.47
N GLY A 275 -13.53 -7.95 14.90
CA GLY A 275 -12.93 -6.95 14.03
C GLY A 275 -11.97 -7.59 13.02
N PHE A 276 -11.75 -6.90 11.91
CA PHE A 276 -10.95 -7.37 10.78
C PHE A 276 -10.46 -6.16 9.98
N MET A 277 -9.52 -6.39 9.06
CA MET A 277 -8.89 -5.36 8.21
C MET A 277 -9.43 -5.45 6.78
N GLY A 278 -10.56 -4.79 6.48
CA GLY A 278 -11.11 -4.61 5.12
C GLY A 278 -11.58 -5.86 4.38
N TRP A 279 -11.12 -7.05 4.74
CA TRP A 279 -11.43 -8.33 4.10
C TRP A 279 -12.21 -9.22 5.06
N TYR A 280 -13.51 -9.34 4.83
CA TYR A 280 -14.41 -9.97 5.79
C TYR A 280 -14.70 -11.42 5.41
N VAL A 281 -14.14 -12.34 6.22
CA VAL A 281 -14.20 -13.80 6.01
C VAL A 281 -14.59 -14.58 7.27
N GLY A 282 -15.23 -13.91 8.23
CA GLY A 282 -15.69 -14.53 9.47
C GLY A 282 -14.60 -14.91 10.46
N ALA A 283 -13.41 -14.32 10.34
CA ALA A 283 -12.30 -14.48 11.25
C ALA A 283 -11.72 -13.12 11.65
N SER A 284 -11.00 -13.10 12.78
CA SER A 284 -10.38 -11.88 13.33
C SER A 284 -8.94 -12.10 13.78
N SER A 285 -8.36 -13.25 13.45
CA SER A 285 -7.00 -13.64 13.78
C SER A 285 -6.14 -13.69 12.53
N TYR A 286 -4.97 -13.04 12.62
CA TYR A 286 -4.01 -12.86 11.55
C TYR A 286 -2.68 -13.47 11.94
N ASP A 287 -2.16 -14.39 11.13
CA ASP A 287 -0.76 -14.78 11.26
C ASP A 287 0.11 -13.72 10.58
N ILE A 288 1.13 -13.21 11.29
CA ILE A 288 2.12 -12.30 10.72
C ILE A 288 3.12 -13.13 9.93
N ILE A 289 3.17 -12.90 8.62
CA ILE A 289 4.21 -13.46 7.76
C ILE A 289 5.48 -12.64 7.97
N SER A 290 5.39 -11.33 7.75
CA SER A 290 6.47 -10.37 7.98
C SER A 290 5.89 -9.00 8.31
N VAL A 291 6.61 -8.21 9.09
CA VAL A 291 6.28 -6.81 9.37
C VAL A 291 7.57 -5.99 9.40
N THR A 292 7.56 -4.83 8.75
CA THR A 292 8.64 -3.83 8.73
C THR A 292 8.04 -2.46 9.04
N GLU A 293 8.84 -1.39 8.94
CA GLU A 293 8.35 -0.02 9.12
C GLU A 293 7.21 0.32 8.15
N ASN A 294 7.32 -0.15 6.90
CA ASN A 294 6.45 0.25 5.79
C ASN A 294 5.57 -0.88 5.23
N THR A 295 5.81 -2.14 5.58
CA THR A 295 5.08 -3.27 4.99
C THR A 295 4.61 -4.26 6.04
N LEU A 296 3.33 -4.64 5.96
CA LEU A 296 2.72 -5.67 6.78
C LEU A 296 2.17 -6.75 5.87
N ARG A 297 2.74 -7.96 5.97
CA ARG A 297 2.23 -9.16 5.30
C ARG A 297 1.60 -10.07 6.33
N VAL A 298 0.33 -10.38 6.14
CA VAL A 298 -0.43 -11.24 7.03
C VAL A 298 -1.20 -12.28 6.23
N ARG A 299 -1.70 -13.29 6.93
CA ARG A 299 -2.78 -14.10 6.38
C ARG A 299 -3.88 -14.32 7.40
N ILE A 300 -5.10 -14.46 6.89
CA ILE A 300 -6.31 -14.76 7.66
C ILE A 300 -6.93 -16.05 7.14
N ILE A 301 -7.31 -16.95 8.05
CA ILE A 301 -7.90 -18.24 7.69
C ILE A 301 -9.42 -18.09 7.64
N GLN A 302 -10.03 -18.30 6.48
CA GLN A 302 -11.47 -18.45 6.35
C GLN A 302 -11.88 -19.86 6.82
N PRO A 303 -12.76 -19.97 7.83
CA PRO A 303 -13.22 -21.26 8.33
C PRO A 303 -13.81 -22.13 7.21
N GLY A 304 -13.32 -23.37 7.09
CA GLY A 304 -13.86 -24.34 6.13
C GLY A 304 -13.50 -24.10 4.65
N PHE A 305 -12.67 -23.10 4.33
CA PHE A 305 -12.33 -22.75 2.95
C PHE A 305 -10.82 -22.75 2.66
N GLY A 306 -10.10 -21.73 3.10
CA GLY A 306 -8.72 -21.47 2.70
C GLY A 306 -8.08 -20.35 3.52
N ALA A 307 -6.83 -20.01 3.20
CA ALA A 307 -6.13 -18.88 3.79
C ALA A 307 -6.00 -17.74 2.77
N TRP A 308 -6.40 -16.54 3.19
CA TRP A 308 -6.25 -15.31 2.42
C TRP A 308 -4.99 -14.58 2.84
N TYR A 309 -4.13 -14.28 1.88
CA TYR A 309 -2.87 -13.59 2.08
C TYR A 309 -3.04 -12.13 1.72
N GLN A 310 -2.49 -11.22 2.52
CA GLN A 310 -2.76 -9.79 2.44
C GLN A 310 -1.50 -8.97 2.68
N VAL A 311 -1.33 -7.91 1.90
CA VAL A 311 -0.25 -6.93 2.04
C VAL A 311 -0.83 -5.57 2.31
N PHE A 312 -0.34 -4.95 3.36
CA PHE A 312 -0.62 -3.58 3.72
C PHE A 312 0.66 -2.76 3.73
N THR A 313 0.52 -1.46 3.51
CA THR A 313 1.60 -0.46 3.55
C THR A 313 1.25 0.68 4.49
N SER A 314 2.25 1.32 5.11
CA SER A 314 2.03 2.51 5.95
C SER A 314 2.03 3.82 5.17
N SER A 315 2.43 3.78 3.90
CA SER A 315 2.33 4.91 2.96
C SER A 315 1.08 4.73 2.13
N LYS A 316 0.18 5.71 2.12
CA LYS A 316 -1.07 5.61 1.36
C LYS A 316 -0.76 5.50 -0.14
N PRO A 317 -1.08 4.38 -0.81
CA PRO A 317 -0.84 4.28 -2.24
C PRO A 317 -1.69 5.29 -2.99
N VAL A 318 -1.10 5.89 -4.02
CA VAL A 318 -1.79 6.79 -4.94
C VAL A 318 -1.81 6.11 -6.30
N GLU A 319 -3.01 5.94 -6.87
CA GLU A 319 -3.16 5.32 -8.17
C GLU A 319 -2.47 6.17 -9.23
N GLY A 320 -1.36 5.64 -9.77
CA GLY A 320 -0.48 6.37 -10.70
C GLY A 320 0.86 6.79 -10.11
N GLU A 321 1.14 6.54 -8.83
CA GLU A 321 2.49 6.62 -8.22
C GLU A 321 2.95 5.18 -7.89
N VAL A 322 4.17 4.80 -8.28
CA VAL A 322 4.78 3.51 -7.93
C VAL A 322 5.96 3.83 -7.02
N ASP A 323 6.07 3.25 -5.81
CA ASP A 323 7.27 3.45 -4.98
C ASP A 323 8.48 2.76 -5.64
N PHE A 324 9.31 3.55 -6.31
CA PHE A 324 10.58 3.10 -6.88
C PHE A 324 11.65 3.06 -5.79
N GLU A 325 12.04 1.85 -5.39
CA GLU A 325 13.12 1.62 -4.43
C GLU A 325 14.49 1.79 -5.12
N SER A 326 15.17 2.90 -4.83
CA SER A 326 16.49 3.20 -5.39
C SER A 326 17.63 2.45 -4.70
N GLU A 327 18.64 2.06 -5.47
CA GLU A 327 19.90 1.49 -5.01
C GLU A 327 20.81 2.55 -4.37
N PHE A 328 20.60 3.84 -4.67
CA PHE A 328 21.48 4.95 -4.30
C PHE A 328 20.82 5.90 -3.30
N ASN A 329 21.24 5.80 -2.04
CA ASN A 329 20.64 6.55 -0.93
C ASN A 329 21.60 7.57 -0.29
N ASP A 330 22.90 7.52 -0.59
CA ASP A 330 23.87 8.45 0.00
C ASP A 330 23.95 9.73 -0.84
N LEU A 331 23.42 10.85 -0.32
CA LEU A 331 23.52 12.16 -0.99
C LEU A 331 24.99 12.59 -1.12
N VAL A 332 25.48 12.75 -2.35
CA VAL A 332 26.87 13.15 -2.64
C VAL A 332 27.01 14.59 -3.13
N TRP A 333 25.96 15.16 -3.71
CA TRP A 333 25.93 16.55 -4.18
C TRP A 333 24.50 17.05 -4.30
N SER A 334 24.27 18.34 -4.04
CA SER A 334 23.01 19.01 -4.36
C SER A 334 23.17 20.51 -4.58
N ASP A 335 22.16 21.08 -5.22
CA ASP A 335 21.87 22.51 -5.24
C ASP A 335 20.38 22.70 -4.90
N GLU A 336 20.12 23.30 -3.74
CA GLU A 336 18.76 23.54 -3.21
C GLU A 336 18.24 24.94 -3.58
N PHE A 337 19.01 25.72 -4.35
CA PHE A 337 18.63 27.07 -4.82
C PHE A 337 18.16 28.03 -3.71
N ASP A 338 18.69 27.87 -2.49
CA ASP A 338 18.34 28.67 -1.30
C ASP A 338 18.96 30.09 -1.26
N THR A 339 19.73 30.47 -2.27
CA THR A 339 20.43 31.78 -2.32
C THR A 339 19.95 32.62 -3.50
N ASP A 340 19.15 33.65 -3.19
CA ASP A 340 18.66 34.61 -4.18
C ASP A 340 19.80 35.23 -5.02
N GLY A 341 19.59 35.31 -6.34
CA GLY A 341 20.50 35.94 -7.28
C GLY A 341 20.84 35.06 -8.47
N ALA A 342 22.10 35.10 -8.92
CA ALA A 342 22.57 34.23 -9.99
C ALA A 342 22.83 32.81 -9.45
N PRO A 343 22.61 31.75 -10.25
CA PRO A 343 23.01 30.38 -9.93
C PRO A 343 24.45 30.28 -9.42
N ASP A 344 24.70 29.37 -8.47
CA ASP A 344 26.02 29.19 -7.86
C ASP A 344 27.07 28.82 -8.92
N ALA A 345 28.05 29.71 -9.12
CA ALA A 345 29.12 29.54 -10.10
C ALA A 345 30.09 28.38 -9.77
N THR A 346 29.99 27.78 -8.58
CA THR A 346 30.70 26.55 -8.23
C THR A 346 30.00 25.29 -8.73
N ASN A 347 28.71 25.39 -9.06
CA ASN A 347 27.88 24.32 -9.60
C ASN A 347 27.60 24.52 -11.09
N TRP A 348 27.36 25.75 -11.52
CA TRP A 348 26.82 26.06 -12.84
C TRP A 348 27.64 27.07 -13.64
N THR A 349 27.64 26.87 -14.96
CA THR A 349 28.11 27.81 -15.98
C THR A 349 27.11 27.85 -17.15
N TYR A 350 27.35 28.71 -18.14
CA TYR A 350 26.39 29.02 -19.19
C TYR A 350 26.92 28.66 -20.58
N ASP A 351 26.05 28.10 -21.42
CA ASP A 351 26.21 28.18 -22.87
C ASP A 351 25.41 29.37 -23.41
N THR A 352 26.10 30.33 -24.01
CA THR A 352 25.48 31.55 -24.54
C THR A 352 25.55 31.60 -26.06
N GLY A 353 24.53 32.15 -26.70
CA GLY A 353 24.50 32.39 -28.15
C GLY A 353 23.25 31.89 -28.84
N ALA A 354 23.19 32.11 -30.15
CA ALA A 354 22.12 31.71 -31.04
C ALA A 354 22.65 30.77 -32.14
N GLY A 355 21.78 30.39 -33.08
CA GLY A 355 22.16 29.56 -34.24
C GLY A 355 21.55 28.17 -34.21
N GLY A 356 20.56 27.96 -33.33
CA GLY A 356 19.67 26.81 -33.38
C GLY A 356 20.23 25.49 -32.88
N TRP A 357 21.38 25.51 -32.20
CA TRP A 357 21.83 24.51 -31.22
C TRP A 357 21.75 23.02 -31.63
N GLY A 358 21.70 22.73 -32.93
CA GLY A 358 21.57 21.38 -33.49
C GLY A 358 20.16 21.05 -34.01
N ASN A 359 19.13 21.73 -33.49
CA ASN A 359 17.73 21.35 -33.66
C ASN A 359 16.84 22.44 -34.27
N GLN A 360 17.43 23.40 -34.99
CA GLN A 360 16.71 24.54 -35.61
C GLN A 360 15.98 25.43 -34.57
N GLU A 361 16.51 25.46 -33.35
CA GLU A 361 15.98 26.25 -32.24
C GLU A 361 16.05 27.76 -32.51
N LEU A 362 15.13 28.53 -31.91
CA LEU A 362 14.89 29.95 -32.23
C LEU A 362 15.46 30.94 -31.20
N GLN A 363 15.83 30.47 -30.01
CA GLN A 363 16.31 31.32 -28.93
C GLN A 363 17.78 31.71 -29.07
N THR A 364 18.12 32.84 -28.45
CA THR A 364 19.49 33.18 -28.03
C THR A 364 19.62 32.86 -26.55
N TYR A 365 20.51 31.93 -26.18
CA TYR A 365 20.81 31.68 -24.78
C TYR A 365 21.69 32.79 -24.20
N THR A 366 21.36 33.26 -22.99
CA THR A 366 22.06 34.34 -22.27
C THR A 366 22.34 33.92 -20.81
N ASP A 367 23.19 34.69 -20.13
CA ASP A 367 23.41 34.68 -18.68
C ASP A 367 22.75 35.89 -17.99
N ASP A 368 21.79 36.54 -18.66
CA ASP A 368 21.09 37.71 -18.13
C ASP A 368 20.09 37.30 -17.04
N ALA A 369 20.02 38.08 -15.96
CA ALA A 369 19.12 37.83 -14.84
C ALA A 369 17.62 37.85 -15.21
N SER A 370 17.27 38.33 -16.41
CA SER A 370 15.90 38.20 -16.94
C SER A 370 15.57 36.80 -17.43
N ASN A 371 16.57 36.03 -17.88
CA ASN A 371 16.37 34.66 -18.38
C ASN A 371 16.69 33.61 -17.32
N VAL A 372 17.47 33.96 -16.30
CA VAL A 372 17.84 33.03 -15.23
C VAL A 372 18.02 33.74 -13.90
N ILE A 373 17.31 33.27 -12.88
CA ILE A 373 17.44 33.79 -11.52
C ILE A 373 17.07 32.70 -10.52
N VAL A 374 17.77 32.70 -9.39
CA VAL A 374 17.34 32.00 -8.18
C VAL A 374 16.60 33.00 -7.32
N GLU A 375 15.35 32.70 -6.96
CA GLU A 375 14.55 33.52 -6.06
C GLU A 375 13.54 32.67 -5.29
N ASP A 376 13.37 32.96 -4.00
CA ASP A 376 12.41 32.28 -3.12
C ASP A 376 12.60 30.75 -3.05
N GLY A 377 13.85 30.29 -3.08
CA GLY A 377 14.20 28.86 -3.01
C GLY A 377 14.11 28.11 -4.34
N VAL A 378 13.87 28.80 -5.46
CA VAL A 378 13.62 28.17 -6.76
C VAL A 378 14.51 28.78 -7.84
N LEU A 379 15.16 27.94 -8.65
CA LEU A 379 15.79 28.34 -9.90
C LEU A 379 14.72 28.51 -10.98
N LYS A 380 14.71 29.67 -11.64
CA LYS A 380 13.80 29.99 -12.75
C LYS A 380 14.60 30.18 -14.03
N ILE A 381 14.31 29.38 -15.04
CA ILE A 381 14.80 29.56 -16.41
C ILE A 381 13.64 30.08 -17.26
N THR A 382 13.68 31.35 -17.63
CA THR A 382 12.59 32.05 -18.33
C THR A 382 12.94 32.27 -19.80
N ALA A 383 12.14 31.65 -20.67
CA ALA A 383 12.12 31.99 -22.09
C ALA A 383 11.31 33.28 -22.29
N ILE A 384 11.86 34.24 -23.05
CA ILE A 384 11.25 35.58 -23.24
C ILE A 384 11.24 35.92 -24.73
N LYS A 385 10.11 36.45 -25.21
CA LYS A 385 10.02 37.11 -26.52
C LYS A 385 10.72 38.46 -26.47
N ASP A 386 11.77 38.61 -27.26
CA ASP A 386 12.51 39.85 -27.45
C ASP A 386 12.37 40.32 -28.90
N GLY A 387 11.41 41.22 -29.13
CA GLY A 387 11.03 41.69 -30.46
C GLY A 387 10.46 40.56 -31.33
N ASP A 388 11.13 40.29 -32.45
CA ASP A 388 10.80 39.19 -33.38
C ASP A 388 11.61 37.92 -33.09
N THR A 389 12.36 37.88 -31.99
CA THR A 389 13.23 36.78 -31.57
C THR A 389 12.91 36.32 -30.15
N TYR A 390 13.63 35.32 -29.65
CA TYR A 390 13.47 34.78 -28.31
C TYR A 390 14.81 34.73 -27.57
N THR A 391 14.77 34.87 -26.26
CA THR A 391 15.91 34.68 -25.35
C THR A 391 15.55 33.62 -24.31
N SER A 392 16.54 32.93 -23.77
CA SER A 392 16.37 31.93 -22.70
C SER A 392 17.74 31.67 -22.04
N THR A 393 17.85 30.64 -21.19
CA THR A 393 19.14 30.20 -20.63
C THR A 393 19.36 28.71 -20.82
N ARG A 394 20.63 28.33 -21.03
CA ARG A 394 21.14 26.96 -20.97
C ARG A 394 22.25 26.89 -19.93
N LEU A 395 21.90 26.40 -18.74
CA LEU A 395 22.82 26.13 -17.65
C LEU A 395 23.48 24.77 -17.83
N LYS A 396 24.74 24.64 -17.41
CA LYS A 396 25.42 23.35 -17.36
C LYS A 396 26.40 23.24 -16.20
N SER A 397 26.63 22.03 -15.73
CA SER A 397 27.62 21.74 -14.69
C SER A 397 29.00 21.36 -15.25
N GLN A 398 29.21 21.51 -16.56
CA GLN A 398 30.43 21.08 -17.26
C GLN A 398 31.70 21.70 -16.65
N GLY A 399 32.65 20.84 -16.28
CA GLY A 399 33.92 21.27 -15.67
C GLY A 399 33.82 21.69 -14.20
N LEU A 400 32.62 21.60 -13.61
CA LEU A 400 32.33 21.93 -12.22
C LEU A 400 31.89 20.69 -11.45
N GLN A 401 30.78 20.08 -11.87
CA GLN A 401 30.20 18.87 -11.28
C GLN A 401 29.91 17.83 -12.36
N SER A 402 30.39 16.60 -12.18
CA SER A 402 30.06 15.48 -13.04
C SER A 402 30.11 14.17 -12.28
N PHE A 403 29.25 13.24 -12.69
CA PHE A 403 28.97 12.01 -11.93
C PHE A 403 29.01 10.81 -12.86
N LYS A 404 29.35 9.65 -12.31
CA LYS A 404 29.22 8.35 -12.97
C LYS A 404 28.42 7.45 -12.07
N TYR A 405 27.31 6.95 -12.58
CA TYR A 405 26.29 6.22 -11.80
C TYR A 405 25.69 7.07 -10.68
N GLY A 406 24.66 6.51 -10.05
CA GLY A 406 23.92 7.15 -8.99
C GLY A 406 22.47 7.44 -9.38
N ARG A 407 21.76 8.04 -8.44
CA ARG A 407 20.43 8.61 -8.66
C ARG A 407 20.55 10.12 -8.85
N VAL A 408 20.08 10.65 -9.97
CA VAL A 408 19.97 12.10 -10.21
C VAL A 408 18.50 12.48 -10.11
N GLU A 409 18.18 13.45 -9.25
CA GLU A 409 16.83 13.97 -9.06
C GLU A 409 16.78 15.45 -9.39
N ALA A 410 15.73 15.89 -10.08
CA ALA A 410 15.37 17.29 -10.21
C ALA A 410 13.87 17.45 -9.94
N TYR A 411 13.52 18.27 -8.95
CA TYR A 411 12.13 18.57 -8.63
C TYR A 411 11.73 19.88 -9.32
N ALA A 412 10.89 19.78 -10.34
CA ALA A 412 10.66 20.89 -11.26
C ALA A 412 9.21 21.01 -11.75
N LYS A 413 8.84 22.22 -12.16
CA LYS A 413 7.59 22.56 -12.85
C LYS A 413 7.92 23.17 -14.21
N LEU A 414 7.22 22.73 -15.25
CA LEU A 414 7.52 23.02 -16.65
C LEU A 414 6.72 24.22 -17.19
N PRO A 415 7.20 24.89 -18.26
CA PRO A 415 6.44 25.95 -18.93
C PRO A 415 5.18 25.43 -19.63
N ALA A 416 4.08 26.17 -19.51
CA ALA A 416 2.78 25.83 -20.09
C ALA A 416 2.62 26.21 -21.57
N SER A 417 3.42 27.18 -22.03
CA SER A 417 3.19 27.85 -23.31
C SER A 417 3.59 26.99 -24.51
N GLN A 418 2.77 27.02 -25.55
CA GLN A 418 3.09 26.35 -26.80
C GLN A 418 4.38 26.90 -27.42
N GLY A 419 5.24 26.01 -27.89
CA GLY A 419 6.53 26.37 -28.49
C GLY A 419 7.73 26.26 -27.56
N THR A 420 7.50 26.12 -26.25
CA THR A 420 8.56 25.90 -25.26
C THR A 420 8.99 24.44 -25.26
N TRP A 421 10.29 24.21 -25.18
CA TRP A 421 10.92 22.89 -25.07
C TRP A 421 11.85 22.89 -23.86
N PRO A 422 11.32 22.61 -22.66
CA PRO A 422 12.15 22.41 -21.46
C PRO A 422 12.90 21.08 -21.55
N ALA A 423 14.12 21.06 -20.99
CA ALA A 423 14.92 19.85 -20.88
C ALA A 423 15.76 19.82 -19.59
N ILE A 424 15.75 18.66 -18.92
CA ILE A 424 16.67 18.26 -17.85
C ILE A 424 17.42 17.05 -18.36
N TRP A 425 18.72 17.20 -18.58
CA TRP A 425 19.49 16.21 -19.34
C TRP A 425 20.96 16.23 -18.98
N MET A 426 21.70 15.25 -19.48
CA MET A 426 23.10 15.07 -19.21
C MET A 426 23.88 14.73 -20.47
N LEU A 427 25.15 15.14 -20.51
CA LEU A 427 26.05 14.86 -21.62
C LEU A 427 27.38 14.30 -21.11
N GLY A 428 27.96 13.36 -21.85
CA GLY A 428 29.24 12.77 -21.48
C GLY A 428 30.33 13.84 -21.34
N SER A 429 31.07 13.83 -20.23
CA SER A 429 32.08 14.84 -19.89
C SER A 429 33.25 14.90 -20.88
N ASN A 430 33.37 13.91 -21.76
CA ASN A 430 34.35 13.88 -22.84
C ASN A 430 33.83 14.53 -24.14
N PHE A 431 32.66 15.19 -24.13
CA PHE A 431 32.03 15.85 -25.28
C PHE A 431 33.00 16.70 -26.12
N ASP A 432 33.80 17.57 -25.49
CA ASP A 432 34.76 18.42 -26.20
C ASP A 432 35.85 17.63 -26.95
N THR A 433 36.07 16.37 -26.57
CA THR A 433 37.08 15.50 -27.17
C THR A 433 36.51 14.61 -28.27
N VAL A 434 35.32 14.02 -28.06
CA VAL A 434 34.76 13.01 -28.97
C VAL A 434 33.55 13.48 -29.77
N GLY A 435 32.91 14.57 -29.34
CA GLY A 435 31.69 15.11 -29.92
C GLY A 435 30.46 14.22 -29.69
N TRP A 436 29.29 14.80 -29.95
CA TRP A 436 28.02 14.08 -30.02
C TRP A 436 27.92 13.29 -31.34
N PRO A 437 27.31 12.08 -31.38
CA PRO A 437 26.69 11.36 -30.26
C PRO A 437 27.65 10.42 -29.51
N SER A 438 28.97 10.49 -29.79
CA SER A 438 29.96 9.56 -29.21
C SER A 438 30.20 9.75 -27.71
N CYS A 439 29.90 10.94 -27.19
CA CYS A 439 29.95 11.22 -25.76
C CYS A 439 28.83 10.52 -24.97
N GLY A 440 27.70 10.21 -25.64
CA GLY A 440 26.46 9.83 -24.98
C GLY A 440 25.69 11.06 -24.47
N GLU A 441 24.37 10.92 -24.44
CA GLU A 441 23.38 11.90 -23.98
C GLU A 441 22.25 11.15 -23.24
N ILE A 442 21.83 11.67 -22.10
CA ILE A 442 20.74 11.14 -21.28
C ILE A 442 19.76 12.28 -21.03
N ASP A 443 18.62 12.23 -21.69
CA ASP A 443 17.53 13.18 -21.53
C ASP A 443 16.56 12.65 -20.49
N ILE A 444 16.73 13.10 -19.24
CA ILE A 444 15.94 12.65 -18.08
C ILE A 444 14.50 13.14 -18.21
N MET A 445 14.32 14.36 -18.70
CA MET A 445 13.01 14.88 -19.04
C MET A 445 13.14 15.86 -20.20
N GLU A 446 12.31 15.66 -21.22
CA GLU A 446 11.95 16.67 -22.21
C GLU A 446 10.43 16.76 -22.34
N GLN A 447 9.95 17.91 -22.80
CA GLN A 447 8.56 18.09 -23.17
C GLN A 447 8.46 18.84 -24.51
N THR A 448 7.57 18.38 -25.39
CA THR A 448 7.36 19.05 -26.67
C THR A 448 6.63 20.38 -26.49
N GLY A 449 6.71 21.25 -27.51
CA GLY A 449 5.97 22.50 -27.48
C GLY A 449 4.48 22.34 -27.73
N ALA A 450 4.02 21.23 -28.31
CA ALA A 450 2.61 21.02 -28.67
C ALA A 450 1.85 20.15 -27.66
N ASP A 451 2.53 19.21 -27.02
CA ASP A 451 1.97 18.29 -26.03
C ASP A 451 2.58 18.59 -24.66
N LYS A 452 1.71 19.01 -23.73
CA LYS A 452 2.05 19.41 -22.36
C LYS A 452 1.61 18.38 -21.31
N GLU A 453 1.04 17.26 -21.74
CA GLU A 453 0.56 16.17 -20.89
C GLU A 453 1.43 14.91 -21.01
N THR A 454 2.60 15.03 -21.66
CA THR A 454 3.51 13.91 -21.91
C THR A 454 4.96 14.32 -21.59
N SER A 455 5.63 13.52 -20.75
CA SER A 455 7.08 13.58 -20.50
C SER A 455 7.82 12.60 -21.42
N LEU A 456 8.98 13.00 -21.92
CA LEU A 456 9.85 12.19 -22.77
C LEU A 456 11.15 11.87 -22.01
N GLY A 457 11.54 10.60 -22.01
CA GLY A 457 12.85 10.15 -21.54
C GLY A 457 13.61 9.48 -22.69
N THR A 458 14.82 9.94 -23.01
CA THR A 458 15.57 9.46 -24.17
C THR A 458 17.06 9.29 -23.88
N PHE A 459 17.66 8.27 -24.48
CA PHE A 459 19.10 8.06 -24.50
C PHE A 459 19.60 8.18 -25.93
N HIS A 460 20.67 8.96 -26.18
CA HIS A 460 21.34 9.04 -27.48
C HIS A 460 22.80 8.59 -27.41
N TRP A 461 23.24 7.83 -28.41
CA TRP A 461 24.61 7.38 -28.52
C TRP A 461 25.04 7.10 -29.97
N LEU A 462 26.34 6.97 -30.19
CA LEU A 462 26.87 6.43 -31.44
C LEU A 462 26.74 4.89 -31.42
N ASP A 463 25.92 4.31 -32.29
CA ASP A 463 25.97 2.88 -32.55
C ASP A 463 27.22 2.56 -33.38
N VAL A 464 28.20 1.93 -32.73
CA VAL A 464 29.50 1.58 -33.33
C VAL A 464 29.36 0.57 -34.48
N SER A 465 28.30 -0.24 -34.49
CA SER A 465 28.09 -1.26 -35.52
C SER A 465 27.62 -0.65 -36.84
N SER A 466 26.74 0.35 -36.78
CA SER A 466 26.22 1.07 -37.94
C SER A 466 26.97 2.36 -38.26
N SER A 467 27.79 2.85 -37.32
CA SER A 467 28.43 4.18 -37.37
C SER A 467 27.40 5.32 -37.55
N THR A 468 26.22 5.19 -36.94
CA THR A 468 25.15 6.18 -36.98
C THR A 468 24.66 6.55 -35.59
N ASN A 469 23.96 7.69 -35.49
CA ASN A 469 23.26 8.06 -34.27
C ASN A 469 22.18 7.01 -33.97
N ALA A 470 22.20 6.50 -32.76
CA ALA A 470 21.16 5.64 -32.20
C ALA A 470 20.47 6.37 -31.05
N SER A 471 19.20 6.04 -30.87
CA SER A 471 18.39 6.57 -29.80
C SER A 471 17.44 5.51 -29.29
N TYR A 472 17.17 5.52 -28.00
CA TYR A 472 16.11 4.73 -27.39
C TYR A 472 15.45 5.58 -26.31
N GLY A 473 14.13 5.68 -26.38
CA GLY A 473 13.34 6.51 -25.50
C GLY A 473 11.88 6.10 -25.59
N GLU A 474 11.15 6.41 -24.53
CA GLU A 474 9.73 6.19 -24.41
C GLU A 474 9.10 7.45 -23.79
N THR A 475 7.78 7.42 -23.62
CA THR A 475 7.02 8.56 -23.12
C THR A 475 6.09 8.14 -22.00
N LEU A 476 5.88 9.02 -21.04
CA LEU A 476 4.90 8.83 -19.97
C LEU A 476 3.88 9.96 -20.01
N ALA A 477 2.59 9.59 -19.96
CA ALA A 477 1.52 10.56 -19.79
C ALA A 477 1.53 11.03 -18.33
N VAL A 478 1.71 12.33 -18.13
CA VAL A 478 1.74 12.97 -16.82
C VAL A 478 0.89 14.23 -16.95
N SER A 479 -0.21 14.30 -16.20
CA SER A 479 -1.00 15.53 -16.15
C SER A 479 -0.19 16.65 -15.48
N ASP A 480 -0.73 17.87 -15.44
CA ASP A 480 -0.36 18.91 -14.48
C ASP A 480 1.12 19.35 -14.30
N MET A 481 2.06 18.85 -15.11
CA MET A 481 3.49 19.24 -15.11
C MET A 481 3.75 20.74 -15.30
N THR A 482 2.74 21.46 -15.79
CA THR A 482 2.82 22.92 -16.03
C THR A 482 2.24 23.75 -14.88
N SER A 483 1.55 23.10 -13.94
CA SER A 483 0.91 23.73 -12.77
C SER A 483 1.50 23.27 -11.44
N GLU A 484 2.01 22.05 -11.37
CA GLU A 484 2.57 21.45 -10.15
C GLU A 484 4.05 21.04 -10.36
N PHE A 485 4.78 20.86 -9.26
CA PHE A 485 6.15 20.34 -9.30
C PHE A 485 6.13 18.81 -9.31
N HIS A 486 6.93 18.21 -10.16
CA HIS A 486 7.11 16.76 -10.29
C HIS A 486 8.58 16.37 -10.11
N LEU A 487 8.81 15.15 -9.66
CA LEU A 487 10.14 14.58 -9.46
C LEU A 487 10.61 13.89 -10.74
N TYR A 488 11.63 14.43 -11.38
CA TYR A 488 12.28 13.83 -12.54
C TYR A 488 13.56 13.11 -12.11
N THR A 489 13.61 11.80 -12.31
CA THR A 489 14.67 10.94 -11.75
C THR A 489 15.39 10.16 -12.85
N LEU A 490 16.70 10.05 -12.73
CA LEU A 490 17.52 9.05 -13.40
C LEU A 490 18.14 8.14 -12.34
N GLU A 491 17.82 6.85 -12.35
CA GLU A 491 18.60 5.81 -11.68
C GLU A 491 19.61 5.23 -12.69
N TRP A 492 20.90 5.36 -12.42
CA TRP A 492 21.94 4.92 -13.35
C TRP A 492 22.96 4.05 -12.63
N SER A 493 23.03 2.78 -13.02
CA SER A 493 23.98 1.80 -12.52
C SER A 493 24.85 1.23 -13.65
N GLU A 494 25.75 0.32 -13.28
CA GLU A 494 26.52 -0.46 -14.26
C GLU A 494 25.62 -1.38 -15.10
N GLU A 495 24.43 -1.74 -14.60
CA GLU A 495 23.52 -2.71 -15.21
C GLU A 495 22.37 -2.06 -16.00
N HIS A 496 21.91 -0.88 -15.58
CA HIS A 496 20.74 -0.23 -16.18
C HIS A 496 20.77 1.30 -16.06
N LEU A 497 20.00 1.96 -16.92
CA LEU A 497 19.56 3.34 -16.79
C LEU A 497 18.03 3.34 -16.76
N ILE A 498 17.42 3.94 -15.75
CA ILE A 498 15.98 4.05 -15.58
C ILE A 498 15.64 5.52 -15.43
N ILE A 499 14.77 6.04 -16.28
CA ILE A 499 14.22 7.40 -16.16
C ILE A 499 12.82 7.30 -15.58
N LEU A 500 12.50 8.14 -14.61
CA LEU A 500 11.20 8.15 -13.92
C LEU A 500 10.62 9.57 -13.81
N VAL A 501 9.29 9.65 -13.73
CA VAL A 501 8.57 10.83 -13.23
C VAL A 501 7.71 10.39 -12.05
N ASP A 502 7.84 11.05 -10.90
CA ASP A 502 7.14 10.72 -9.66
C ASP A 502 7.21 9.22 -9.33
N ASN A 503 8.44 8.67 -9.45
CA ASN A 503 8.76 7.27 -9.23
C ASN A 503 8.08 6.28 -10.21
N VAL A 504 7.40 6.75 -11.26
CA VAL A 504 6.91 5.92 -12.34
C VAL A 504 7.92 5.86 -13.48
N GLU A 505 8.30 4.65 -13.87
CA GLU A 505 9.22 4.41 -14.98
C GLU A 505 8.67 4.98 -16.30
N VAL A 506 9.47 5.84 -16.94
CA VAL A 506 9.29 6.28 -18.32
C VAL A 506 9.96 5.30 -19.26
N VAL A 507 11.25 5.02 -19.03
CA VAL A 507 12.06 4.15 -19.89
C VAL A 507 13.21 3.50 -19.12
N THR A 508 13.49 2.24 -19.42
CA THR A 508 14.68 1.51 -18.96
C THR A 508 15.56 1.07 -20.11
N LEU A 509 16.87 1.32 -20.02
CA LEU A 509 17.90 0.81 -20.91
C LEU A 509 18.89 -0.08 -20.15
N THR A 510 19.07 -1.33 -20.59
CA THR A 510 20.17 -2.16 -20.09
C THR A 510 21.51 -1.54 -20.47
N ASN A 511 22.37 -1.34 -19.47
CA ASN A 511 23.70 -0.77 -19.65
C ASN A 511 24.73 -1.87 -19.95
N SER A 512 25.76 -1.52 -20.73
CA SER A 512 26.86 -2.43 -21.07
C SER A 512 28.07 -1.65 -21.59
N ASP A 513 29.24 -2.29 -21.62
CA ASP A 513 30.51 -1.69 -22.08
C ASP A 513 30.51 -1.22 -23.54
N ASP A 514 29.51 -1.62 -24.34
CA ASP A 514 29.27 -1.12 -25.69
C ASP A 514 28.62 0.28 -25.71
N LEU A 515 28.03 0.74 -24.60
CA LEU A 515 27.33 2.02 -24.49
C LEU A 515 28.22 3.10 -23.86
N PRO A 516 28.06 4.38 -24.25
CA PRO A 516 28.85 5.47 -23.67
C PRO A 516 28.50 5.74 -22.20
N PHE A 517 27.41 5.18 -21.68
CA PHE A 517 26.91 5.31 -20.33
C PHE A 517 27.58 4.33 -19.34
N TYR A 518 28.39 3.39 -19.82
CA TYR A 518 28.94 2.37 -18.95
C TYR A 518 30.08 2.87 -18.09
N ASP A 519 31.10 3.54 -18.62
CA ASP A 519 32.27 3.96 -17.82
C ASP A 519 32.72 5.39 -18.13
N LYS A 520 31.81 6.36 -18.00
CA LYS A 520 32.11 7.78 -18.22
C LYS A 520 31.37 8.65 -17.21
N ASN A 521 31.97 9.79 -16.87
CA ASN A 521 31.24 10.83 -16.12
C ASN A 521 30.37 11.65 -17.05
N PHE A 522 29.21 12.06 -16.59
CA PHE A 522 28.28 12.95 -17.27
C PHE A 522 28.08 14.24 -16.47
N PHE A 523 27.91 15.36 -17.15
CA PHE A 523 27.54 16.65 -16.54
C PHE A 523 26.10 17.00 -16.90
N MET A 524 25.42 17.75 -16.05
CA MET A 524 24.02 18.12 -16.20
C MET A 524 23.84 19.39 -17.03
N ILE A 525 22.70 19.50 -17.69
CA ILE A 525 22.26 20.63 -18.49
C ILE A 525 20.78 20.89 -18.19
N LEU A 526 20.44 22.17 -17.96
CA LEU A 526 19.08 22.65 -17.71
C LEU A 526 18.79 23.77 -18.70
N ASN A 527 17.73 23.66 -19.50
CA ASN A 527 17.35 24.73 -20.43
C ASN A 527 15.87 24.74 -20.81
N VAL A 528 15.45 25.87 -21.38
CA VAL A 528 14.19 26.00 -22.12
C VAL A 528 14.50 26.49 -23.53
N ALA A 529 14.40 25.61 -24.52
CA ALA A 529 14.50 25.97 -25.93
C ALA A 529 13.18 26.55 -26.45
N MET A 530 13.24 27.28 -27.57
CA MET A 530 12.07 27.85 -28.25
C MET A 530 12.00 27.33 -29.68
N GLY A 531 10.87 26.75 -30.05
CA GLY A 531 10.63 26.18 -31.36
C GLY A 531 11.57 25.02 -31.69
N GLY A 532 12.09 24.98 -32.91
CA GLY A 532 12.93 23.86 -33.36
C GLY A 532 12.16 22.55 -33.51
N SER A 533 12.88 21.43 -33.50
CA SER A 533 12.33 20.12 -33.82
C SER A 533 11.25 19.63 -32.85
N LEU A 534 11.41 19.82 -31.52
CA LEU A 534 10.41 19.41 -30.53
C LEU A 534 9.56 20.57 -30.00
N GLY A 535 10.11 21.79 -29.92
CA GLY A 535 9.30 22.95 -29.56
C GLY A 535 8.28 23.31 -30.65
N GLY A 536 8.59 23.09 -31.93
CA GLY A 536 7.65 23.28 -33.02
C GLY A 536 7.21 24.74 -33.22
N ASP A 537 5.93 24.94 -33.53
CA ASP A 537 5.37 26.29 -33.71
C ASP A 537 5.23 27.00 -32.37
N VAL A 538 5.74 28.24 -32.28
CA VAL A 538 5.58 29.09 -31.09
C VAL A 538 4.26 29.85 -31.18
N ASP A 539 3.54 29.92 -30.06
CA ASP A 539 2.33 30.73 -29.95
C ASP A 539 2.61 32.19 -30.39
N PRO A 540 1.90 32.73 -31.38
CA PRO A 540 2.05 34.13 -31.80
C PRO A 540 1.92 35.14 -30.66
N ASP A 541 1.13 34.82 -29.62
CA ASP A 541 0.87 35.64 -28.45
C ASP A 541 1.82 35.34 -27.28
N PHE A 542 2.81 34.46 -27.46
CA PHE A 542 3.85 34.18 -26.47
C PHE A 542 4.53 35.48 -26.00
N THR A 543 4.74 35.60 -24.69
CA THR A 543 5.46 36.73 -24.08
C THR A 543 6.65 36.24 -23.28
N GLN A 544 6.40 35.46 -22.24
CA GLN A 544 7.42 34.74 -21.48
C GLN A 544 6.80 33.53 -20.78
N ASP A 545 7.62 32.53 -20.49
CA ASP A 545 7.24 31.40 -19.66
C ASP A 545 8.49 30.76 -19.02
N SER A 546 8.33 30.06 -17.90
CA SER A 546 9.47 29.57 -17.10
C SER A 546 9.40 28.08 -16.81
N MET A 547 10.57 27.46 -16.81
CA MET A 547 10.82 26.24 -16.05
C MET A 547 11.30 26.64 -14.65
N GLU A 548 10.68 26.08 -13.63
CA GLU A 548 10.96 26.33 -12.21
C GLU A 548 11.53 25.05 -11.59
N ILE A 549 12.65 25.12 -10.87
CA ILE A 549 13.35 23.98 -10.29
C ILE A 549 13.63 24.28 -8.83
N ASP A 550 13.08 23.46 -7.94
CA ASP A 550 13.24 23.57 -6.49
C ASP A 550 14.61 23.06 -6.03
N TYR A 551 15.02 21.89 -6.52
CA TYR A 551 16.37 21.37 -6.26
C TYR A 551 16.88 20.46 -7.38
N VAL A 552 18.19 20.27 -7.39
CA VAL A 552 18.85 19.15 -8.06
C VAL A 552 19.70 18.39 -7.06
N ARG A 553 19.54 17.06 -6.98
CA ARG A 553 20.26 16.19 -6.04
C ARG A 553 20.89 15.01 -6.76
N VAL A 554 22.03 14.56 -6.27
CA VAL A 554 22.71 13.35 -6.74
C VAL A 554 23.08 12.46 -5.57
N TYR A 555 22.72 11.19 -5.66
CA TYR A 555 22.99 10.14 -4.66
C TYR A 555 23.84 9.03 -5.30
N GLN A 556 24.68 8.35 -4.53
CA GLN A 556 25.51 7.22 -4.98
C GLN A 556 25.60 6.09 -3.95
#